data_AF-X1ITQ0-F1
#
_entry.id   AF-X1ITQ0-F1
#
_cell.length_a   1.000
_cell.length_b   1.000
_cell.length_c   1.000
_cell.angle_alpha   90.00
_cell.angle_beta   90.00
_cell.angle_gamma   90.00
#
_symmetry.space_group_name_H-M   'P 1'
#
loop_
_entity.id
_entity.type
_entity.pdbx_description
1 polymer ?
#
loop_
_entity_poly.entity_id
_entity_poly.type
_entity_poly.pdbx_seq_one_letter_code
_entity_poly.pdbx_strand_id
1 'polypeptide(L)'
;YFVSNIDYNKPSGIFQQMRHSLNIIYSLESKKKIDNLLKKTKPDLIHLNNFAHQISPSILGVIKKYRIPTVMTMRDYKMVCPSYSMFVNGNPCGKCKNGKYYFCFLKKCTKGSLIKSLVNVFEMYLHHKLLHIYDKIDIYISPSMFLMKRVKEMGFNAKVVYLPNFVDIERYKPYYGWKEESIIYTGRLSPEKGLVTLINAIKEVNISLNIIGDGPIKEKLINKVENEKITNVNFLGYKKGEELKNEIKKSMFLVLPS
;
A
#
# COMPACT_ATOMS: atom_id res chain seq x y z
N TYR A 1 7.34 4.32 -24.51
CA TYR A 1 6.03 4.01 -23.89
C TYR A 1 5.92 4.45 -22.43
N PHE A 2 7.03 4.73 -21.76
CA PHE A 2 6.98 5.18 -20.37
C PHE A 2 6.51 6.63 -20.25
N VAL A 3 5.72 6.88 -19.21
CA VAL A 3 5.26 8.21 -18.80
C VAL A 3 6.37 8.92 -18.05
N SER A 4 6.37 10.25 -18.08
CA SER A 4 7.31 11.07 -17.34
C SER A 4 7.22 10.80 -15.83
N ASN A 5 8.37 10.64 -15.16
CA ASN A 5 8.39 10.46 -13.71
C ASN A 5 8.05 11.79 -13.01
N ILE A 6 7.09 11.75 -12.08
CA ILE A 6 6.74 12.89 -11.24
C ILE A 6 7.11 12.54 -9.80
N ASP A 7 8.05 13.28 -9.23
CA ASP A 7 8.42 13.16 -7.83
C ASP A 7 7.49 14.03 -6.97
N TYR A 8 6.47 13.40 -6.40
CA TYR A 8 5.46 14.07 -5.56
C TYR A 8 5.97 14.45 -4.16
N ASN A 9 7.22 14.09 -3.80
CA ASN A 9 7.81 14.43 -2.51
C ASN A 9 8.70 15.68 -2.58
N LYS A 10 9.03 16.19 -3.77
CA LYS A 10 9.80 17.43 -3.92
C LYS A 10 8.90 18.67 -3.74
N PRO A 11 9.35 19.69 -3.00
CA PRO A 11 8.66 20.97 -2.94
C PRO A 11 8.63 21.58 -4.35
N SER A 12 7.43 21.82 -4.86
CA SER A 12 7.20 22.41 -6.19
C SER A 12 6.29 23.63 -6.07
N GLY A 13 6.38 24.56 -7.02
CA GLY A 13 5.52 25.74 -7.04
C GLY A 13 4.02 25.38 -7.19
N ILE A 14 3.13 26.25 -6.72
CA ILE A 14 1.67 26.02 -6.70
C ILE A 14 1.12 25.58 -8.07
N PHE A 15 1.60 26.20 -9.15
CA PHE A 15 1.19 25.87 -10.52
C PHE A 15 1.63 24.46 -10.96
N GLN A 16 2.84 24.04 -10.58
CA GLN A 16 3.31 22.67 -10.82
C GLN A 16 2.51 21.67 -9.99
N GLN A 17 2.22 21.96 -8.72
CA GLN A 17 1.36 21.11 -7.87
C GLN A 17 -0.03 20.92 -8.46
N MET A 18 -0.65 21.97 -9.01
CA MET A 18 -1.93 21.87 -9.72
C MET A 18 -1.81 20.99 -10.96
N ARG A 19 -0.80 21.22 -11.82
CA ARG A 19 -0.58 20.40 -13.02
C ARG A 19 -0.33 18.93 -12.70
N HIS A 20 0.44 18.65 -11.65
CA HIS A 20 0.68 17.29 -11.16
C HIS A 20 -0.60 16.64 -10.65
N SER A 21 -1.45 17.38 -9.94
CA SER A 21 -2.75 16.89 -9.45
C SER A 21 -3.71 16.59 -10.61
N LEU A 22 -3.77 17.45 -11.63
CA LEU A 22 -4.58 17.22 -12.82
C LEU A 22 -4.08 16.00 -13.61
N ASN A 23 -2.77 15.81 -13.73
CA ASN A 23 -2.21 14.64 -14.40
C ASN A 23 -2.48 13.32 -13.66
N ILE A 24 -2.55 13.32 -12.32
CA ILE A 24 -3.00 12.15 -11.54
C ILE A 24 -4.44 11.81 -11.92
N ILE A 25 -5.31 12.83 -11.94
CA ILE A 25 -6.74 12.65 -12.22
C ILE A 25 -6.95 12.18 -13.68
N TYR A 26 -6.27 12.81 -14.64
CA TYR A 26 -6.40 12.48 -16.06
C TYR A 26 -5.19 12.92 -16.90
N SER A 27 -4.40 11.97 -17.39
CA SER A 27 -3.19 12.23 -18.18
C SER A 27 -3.36 11.95 -19.68
N LEU A 28 -3.31 12.99 -20.52
CA LEU A 28 -3.31 12.83 -21.98
C LEU A 28 -2.02 12.19 -22.50
N GLU A 29 -0.88 12.44 -21.84
CA GLU A 29 0.39 11.78 -22.14
C GLU A 29 0.24 10.26 -21.98
N SER A 30 -0.32 9.83 -20.85
CA SER A 30 -0.50 8.41 -20.53
C SER A 30 -1.39 7.71 -21.55
N LYS A 31 -2.46 8.37 -22.00
CA LYS A 31 -3.29 7.88 -23.12
C LYS A 31 -2.52 7.67 -24.40
N LYS A 32 -1.73 8.66 -24.84
CA LYS A 32 -0.95 8.56 -26.08
C LYS A 32 0.11 7.46 -25.99
N LYS A 33 0.77 7.35 -24.83
CA LYS A 33 1.82 6.36 -24.59
C LYS A 33 1.25 4.93 -24.53
N ILE A 34 0.11 4.71 -23.87
CA ILE A 34 -0.52 3.38 -23.84
C ILE A 34 -1.06 2.99 -25.22
N ASP A 35 -1.67 3.91 -25.97
CA ASP A 35 -2.16 3.64 -27.33
C ASP A 35 -1.04 3.15 -28.24
N ASN A 36 0.11 3.83 -28.22
CA ASN A 36 1.27 3.42 -29.01
C ASN A 36 1.81 2.05 -28.55
N LEU A 37 1.75 1.75 -27.25
CA LEU A 37 2.23 0.46 -26.73
C LEU A 37 1.34 -0.67 -27.23
N LEU A 38 0.02 -0.52 -27.10
CA LEU A 38 -0.96 -1.53 -27.52
C LEU A 38 -0.89 -1.81 -29.02
N LYS A 39 -0.67 -0.79 -29.87
CA LYS A 39 -0.47 -0.97 -31.31
C LYS A 39 0.74 -1.84 -31.64
N LYS A 40 1.83 -1.70 -30.87
CA LYS A 40 3.08 -2.44 -31.10
C LYS A 40 3.03 -3.85 -30.52
N THR A 41 2.62 -3.99 -29.27
CA THR A 41 2.71 -5.27 -28.55
C THR A 41 1.50 -6.16 -28.77
N LYS A 42 0.34 -5.61 -29.11
CA LYS A 42 -0.92 -6.32 -29.34
C LYS A 42 -1.17 -7.42 -28.29
N PRO A 43 -1.22 -7.07 -26.98
CA PRO A 43 -1.28 -8.07 -25.93
C PRO A 43 -2.67 -8.69 -25.84
N ASP A 44 -2.72 -9.98 -25.48
CA ASP A 44 -3.98 -10.70 -25.24
C ASP A 44 -4.60 -10.38 -23.87
N LEU A 45 -3.81 -9.85 -22.93
CA LEU A 45 -4.22 -9.56 -21.55
C LEU A 45 -3.42 -8.37 -20.99
N ILE A 46 -4.09 -7.52 -20.21
CA ILE A 46 -3.45 -6.43 -19.46
C ILE A 46 -3.64 -6.64 -17.97
N HIS A 47 -2.54 -6.64 -17.21
CA HIS A 47 -2.54 -6.74 -15.75
C HIS A 47 -2.04 -5.46 -15.09
N LEU A 48 -2.95 -4.76 -14.42
CA LEU A 48 -2.70 -3.48 -13.78
C LEU A 48 -2.32 -3.63 -12.30
N ASN A 49 -1.30 -2.88 -11.88
CA ASN A 49 -0.80 -2.80 -10.51
C ASN A 49 -0.52 -1.34 -10.16
N ASN A 50 -1.19 -0.78 -9.14
CA ASN A 50 -0.96 0.57 -8.60
C ASN A 50 -0.77 1.71 -9.63
N PHE A 51 -1.50 1.67 -10.75
CA PHE A 51 -1.31 2.61 -11.85
C PHE A 51 -1.90 4.01 -11.58
N ALA A 52 -2.86 4.13 -10.66
CA ALA A 52 -3.71 5.31 -10.51
C ALA A 52 -2.94 6.61 -10.22
N HIS A 53 -1.82 6.53 -9.49
CA HIS A 53 -1.04 7.71 -9.13
C HIS A 53 -0.11 8.24 -10.23
N GLN A 54 0.56 7.36 -10.97
CA GLN A 54 1.63 7.77 -11.90
C GLN A 54 1.21 7.72 -13.37
N ILE A 55 0.36 6.75 -13.74
CA ILE A 55 -0.09 6.53 -15.12
C ILE A 55 -1.50 7.11 -15.33
N SER A 56 -2.25 7.35 -14.24
CA SER A 56 -3.64 7.83 -14.26
C SER A 56 -4.66 6.83 -14.84
N PRO A 57 -5.90 6.81 -14.34
CA PRO A 57 -6.99 6.00 -14.89
C PRO A 57 -7.39 6.31 -16.32
N SER A 58 -6.90 7.42 -16.89
CA SER A 58 -7.10 7.79 -18.28
C SER A 58 -6.76 6.67 -19.30
N ILE A 59 -5.87 5.74 -18.96
CA ILE A 59 -5.49 4.60 -19.83
C ILE A 59 -6.62 3.60 -20.04
N LEU A 60 -7.55 3.46 -19.09
CA LEU A 60 -8.60 2.45 -19.12
C LEU A 60 -9.56 2.65 -20.30
N GLY A 61 -9.81 3.91 -20.67
CA GLY A 61 -10.61 4.24 -21.84
C GLY A 61 -9.94 3.77 -23.15
N VAL A 62 -8.61 3.89 -23.24
CA VAL A 62 -7.86 3.42 -24.42
C VAL A 62 -7.87 1.91 -24.46
N ILE A 63 -7.57 1.25 -23.34
CA ILE A 63 -7.56 -0.22 -23.23
C ILE A 63 -8.90 -0.81 -23.67
N LYS A 64 -10.02 -0.26 -23.19
CA LYS A 64 -11.36 -0.75 -23.55
C LYS A 64 -11.67 -0.59 -25.05
N LYS A 65 -11.13 0.46 -25.71
CA LYS A 65 -11.26 0.64 -27.18
C LYS A 65 -10.65 -0.52 -27.96
N TYR A 66 -9.53 -1.09 -27.49
CA TYR A 66 -8.91 -2.26 -28.12
C TYR A 66 -9.58 -3.58 -27.74
N ARG A 67 -10.58 -3.56 -26.83
CA ARG A 67 -11.32 -4.75 -26.36
C ARG A 67 -10.41 -5.83 -25.75
N ILE A 68 -9.31 -5.42 -25.13
CA ILE A 68 -8.36 -6.34 -24.49
C ILE A 68 -8.84 -6.64 -23.06
N PRO A 69 -8.94 -7.92 -22.66
CA PRO A 69 -9.22 -8.31 -21.28
C PRO A 69 -8.28 -7.61 -20.29
N THR A 70 -8.85 -7.05 -19.22
CA THR A 70 -8.11 -6.26 -18.23
C THR A 70 -8.37 -6.76 -16.82
N VAL A 71 -7.28 -7.09 -16.12
CA VAL A 71 -7.29 -7.48 -14.72
C VAL A 71 -6.50 -6.48 -13.88
N MET A 72 -6.91 -6.24 -12.64
CA MET A 72 -6.21 -5.35 -11.70
C MET A 72 -5.99 -6.03 -10.37
N THR A 73 -4.75 -6.12 -9.90
CA THR A 73 -4.49 -6.50 -8.50
C THR A 73 -4.59 -5.27 -7.61
N MET A 74 -5.52 -5.32 -6.65
CA MET A 74 -5.65 -4.30 -5.61
C MET A 74 -4.51 -4.47 -4.60
N ARG A 75 -3.62 -3.47 -4.52
CA ARG A 75 -2.56 -3.44 -3.49
C ARG A 75 -2.92 -2.56 -2.29
N ASP A 76 -3.98 -1.77 -2.42
CA ASP A 76 -4.46 -0.81 -1.44
C ASP A 76 -5.99 -0.68 -1.51
N TYR A 77 -6.55 0.24 -0.72
CA TYR A 77 -8.00 0.45 -0.62
C TYR A 77 -8.52 1.57 -1.54
N LYS A 78 -7.79 1.97 -2.59
CA LYS A 78 -8.17 3.09 -3.47
C LYS A 78 -9.59 2.95 -4.03
N MET A 79 -10.02 1.75 -4.38
CA MET A 79 -11.36 1.52 -4.97
C MET A 79 -12.52 1.94 -4.05
N VAL A 80 -12.27 2.10 -2.75
CA VAL A 80 -13.31 2.40 -1.74
C VAL A 80 -12.94 3.53 -0.78
N CYS A 81 -11.70 4.00 -0.80
CA CYS A 81 -11.18 4.98 0.13
C CYS A 81 -10.33 6.03 -0.60
N PRO A 82 -10.71 7.33 -0.57
CA PRO A 82 -9.94 8.38 -1.22
C PRO A 82 -8.51 8.54 -0.68
N SER A 83 -8.27 8.15 0.59
CA SER A 83 -6.95 8.21 1.23
C SER A 83 -6.15 6.90 1.13
N TYR A 84 -6.66 5.90 0.39
CA TYR A 84 -6.00 4.61 0.11
C TYR A 84 -5.78 3.70 1.33
N SER A 85 -5.87 4.23 2.55
CA SER A 85 -5.51 3.54 3.79
C SER A 85 -6.68 2.88 4.51
N MET A 86 -7.89 3.43 4.42
CA MET A 86 -9.01 3.12 5.34
C MET A 86 -8.65 3.30 6.83
N PHE A 87 -7.70 4.18 7.14
CA PHE A 87 -7.32 4.56 8.50
C PHE A 87 -7.37 6.07 8.68
N VAL A 88 -7.85 6.52 9.84
CA VAL A 88 -7.84 7.93 10.25
C VAL A 88 -7.41 7.99 11.71
N ASN A 89 -6.40 8.80 12.03
CA ASN A 89 -5.87 8.98 13.39
C ASN A 89 -5.57 7.64 14.10
N GLY A 90 -4.91 6.71 13.40
CA GLY A 90 -4.55 5.39 13.93
C GLY A 90 -5.69 4.38 14.04
N ASN A 91 -6.92 4.75 13.68
CA ASN A 91 -8.09 3.87 13.81
C ASN A 91 -8.65 3.44 12.45
N PRO A 92 -9.13 2.19 12.31
CA PRO A 92 -9.85 1.74 11.13
C PRO A 92 -11.08 2.60 10.84
N CYS A 93 -11.36 2.84 9.55
CA CYS A 93 -12.44 3.73 9.11
C CYS A 93 -13.27 3.12 7.98
N GLY A 94 -14.60 3.14 8.14
CA GLY A 94 -15.57 2.75 7.11
C GLY A 94 -16.55 3.86 6.69
N LYS A 95 -16.30 5.12 7.06
CA LYS A 95 -17.26 6.21 6.87
C LYS A 95 -17.56 6.54 5.39
N CYS A 96 -16.62 6.24 4.48
CA CYS A 96 -16.79 6.45 3.03
C CYS A 96 -17.67 5.38 2.34
N LYS A 97 -18.25 4.44 3.10
CA LYS A 97 -19.11 3.36 2.58
C LYS A 97 -20.18 3.89 1.63
N ASN A 98 -20.44 3.12 0.57
CA ASN A 98 -21.43 3.42 -0.48
C ASN A 98 -21.18 4.76 -1.19
N GLY A 99 -19.92 5.17 -1.33
CA GLY A 99 -19.55 6.38 -2.07
C GLY A 99 -19.71 7.68 -1.29
N LYS A 100 -19.77 7.64 0.05
CA LYS A 100 -19.79 8.83 0.92
C LYS A 100 -18.38 9.43 1.08
N TYR A 101 -17.70 9.66 -0.04
CA TYR A 101 -16.29 10.07 -0.08
C TYR A 101 -16.05 11.42 0.61
N TYR A 102 -17.04 12.31 0.69
CA TYR A 102 -16.96 13.60 1.39
C TYR A 102 -16.46 13.49 2.85
N PHE A 103 -16.65 12.35 3.52
CA PHE A 103 -16.08 12.13 4.86
C PHE A 103 -14.55 12.22 4.90
N CYS A 104 -13.87 11.90 3.79
CA CYS A 104 -12.42 12.06 3.69
C CYS A 104 -12.00 13.53 3.84
N PHE A 105 -12.76 14.45 3.23
CA PHE A 105 -12.53 15.89 3.36
C PHE A 105 -12.81 16.35 4.80
N LEU A 106 -13.97 15.99 5.36
CA LEU A 106 -14.36 16.38 6.72
C LEU A 106 -13.35 15.92 7.78
N LYS A 107 -12.74 14.75 7.58
CA LYS A 107 -11.75 14.17 8.50
C LYS A 107 -10.28 14.49 8.18
N LYS A 108 -10.01 15.30 7.14
CA LYS A 108 -8.65 15.66 6.70
C LYS A 108 -7.73 14.43 6.51
N CYS A 109 -8.24 13.36 5.90
CA CYS A 109 -7.55 12.06 5.90
C CYS A 109 -6.21 12.06 5.15
N THR A 110 -5.93 13.05 4.30
CA THR A 110 -4.69 13.09 3.50
C THR A 110 -3.65 14.00 4.14
N LYS A 111 -2.73 13.40 4.93
CA LYS A 111 -1.63 14.12 5.62
C LYS A 111 -2.12 15.34 6.45
N GLY A 112 -3.32 15.27 7.03
CA GLY A 112 -3.92 16.36 7.81
C GLY A 112 -4.36 17.58 6.99
N SER A 113 -4.26 17.55 5.66
CA SER A 113 -4.55 18.69 4.77
C SER A 113 -5.96 18.61 4.20
N LEU A 114 -6.74 19.69 4.38
CA LEU A 114 -8.08 19.84 3.81
C LEU A 114 -8.04 19.83 2.27
N ILE A 115 -7.17 20.65 1.68
CA ILE A 115 -7.07 20.79 0.22
C ILE A 115 -6.69 19.46 -0.44
N LYS A 116 -5.68 18.75 0.10
CA LYS A 116 -5.28 17.44 -0.44
C LYS A 116 -6.38 16.41 -0.32
N SER A 117 -7.13 16.45 0.79
CA SER A 117 -8.28 15.55 0.99
C SER A 117 -9.41 15.87 0.01
N LEU A 118 -9.67 17.15 -0.27
CA LEU A 118 -10.67 17.58 -1.25
C LEU A 118 -10.34 17.09 -2.66
N VAL A 119 -9.07 17.20 -3.09
CA VAL A 119 -8.61 16.71 -4.40
C VAL A 119 -8.87 15.21 -4.54
N ASN A 120 -8.53 14.41 -3.53
CA ASN A 120 -8.80 12.96 -3.52
C ASN A 120 -10.31 12.64 -3.54
N VAL A 121 -11.13 13.43 -2.84
CA VAL A 121 -12.60 13.27 -2.86
C VAL A 121 -13.15 13.56 -4.25
N PHE A 122 -12.72 14.66 -4.87
CA PHE A 122 -13.11 15.02 -6.22
C PHE A 122 -12.72 13.94 -7.23
N GLU A 123 -11.48 13.46 -7.17
CA GLU A 123 -10.99 12.35 -8.00
C GLU A 123 -11.90 11.11 -7.88
N MET A 124 -12.25 10.71 -6.65
CA MET A 124 -13.09 9.54 -6.41
C MET A 124 -14.50 9.70 -6.98
N TYR A 125 -15.13 10.87 -6.82
CA TYR A 125 -16.43 11.14 -7.43
C TYR A 125 -16.35 11.17 -8.95
N LEU A 126 -15.33 11.83 -9.50
CA LEU A 126 -15.12 11.90 -10.95
C LEU A 126 -14.95 10.50 -11.55
N HIS A 127 -14.11 9.65 -10.97
CA HIS A 127 -13.79 8.34 -11.53
C HIS A 127 -14.88 7.28 -11.31
N HIS A 128 -15.56 7.28 -10.16
CA HIS A 128 -16.57 6.26 -9.84
C HIS A 128 -18.02 6.66 -10.13
N LYS A 129 -18.35 7.96 -10.15
CA LYS A 129 -19.74 8.43 -10.31
C LYS A 129 -19.99 9.16 -11.62
N LEU A 130 -19.00 9.85 -12.18
CA LEU A 130 -19.17 10.58 -13.43
C LEU A 130 -18.63 9.80 -14.63
N LEU A 131 -17.36 9.42 -14.60
CA LEU A 131 -16.67 8.81 -15.75
C LEU A 131 -16.78 7.29 -15.82
N HIS A 132 -17.20 6.65 -14.72
CA HIS A 132 -17.28 5.19 -14.60
C HIS A 132 -16.01 4.52 -15.15
N ILE A 133 -14.84 5.04 -14.75
CA ILE A 133 -13.58 4.70 -15.39
C ILE A 133 -13.10 3.32 -14.97
N TYR A 134 -13.31 2.99 -13.69
CA TYR A 134 -12.95 1.72 -13.11
C TYR A 134 -13.87 0.57 -13.53
N ASP A 135 -15.11 0.87 -13.94
CA ASP A 135 -16.06 -0.11 -14.50
C ASP A 135 -15.56 -0.73 -15.82
N LYS A 136 -14.48 -0.20 -16.40
CA LYS A 136 -13.82 -0.73 -17.60
C LYS A 136 -12.88 -1.91 -17.31
N ILE A 137 -12.58 -2.20 -16.03
CA ILE A 137 -11.77 -3.34 -15.61
C ILE A 137 -12.68 -4.57 -15.46
N ASP A 138 -12.29 -5.68 -16.06
CA ASP A 138 -13.14 -6.88 -16.13
C ASP A 138 -13.07 -7.69 -14.82
N ILE A 139 -11.88 -7.81 -14.21
CA ILE A 139 -11.69 -8.55 -12.94
C ILE A 139 -10.70 -7.83 -12.02
N TYR A 140 -11.05 -7.77 -10.74
CA TYR A 140 -10.16 -7.34 -9.68
C TYR A 140 -9.61 -8.55 -8.92
N ILE A 141 -8.32 -8.55 -8.67
CA ILE A 141 -7.65 -9.55 -7.85
C ILE A 141 -7.43 -8.94 -6.46
N SER A 142 -7.82 -9.68 -5.43
CA SER A 142 -7.54 -9.35 -4.04
C SER A 142 -6.49 -10.33 -3.47
N PRO A 143 -5.35 -9.84 -2.95
CA PRO A 143 -4.33 -10.68 -2.32
C PRO A 143 -4.73 -11.21 -0.93
N SER A 144 -5.86 -10.78 -0.37
CA SER A 144 -6.33 -11.27 0.93
C SER A 144 -7.85 -11.34 0.99
N MET A 145 -8.37 -12.36 1.69
CA MET A 145 -9.80 -12.46 1.98
C MET A 145 -10.31 -11.26 2.78
N PHE A 146 -9.46 -10.67 3.64
CA PHE A 146 -9.79 -9.45 4.37
C PHE A 146 -10.07 -8.28 3.43
N LEU A 147 -9.17 -7.99 2.49
CA LEU A 147 -9.37 -6.89 1.54
C LEU A 147 -10.60 -7.14 0.67
N MET A 148 -10.78 -8.36 0.16
CA MET A 148 -11.97 -8.74 -0.62
C MET A 148 -13.27 -8.48 0.14
N LYS A 149 -13.34 -8.90 1.42
CA LYS A 149 -14.51 -8.65 2.28
C LYS A 149 -14.71 -7.16 2.52
N ARG A 150 -13.64 -6.42 2.81
CA ARG A 150 -13.70 -4.99 3.12
C ARG A 150 -14.17 -4.15 1.94
N VAL A 151 -13.68 -4.38 0.72
CA VAL A 151 -14.16 -3.61 -0.44
C VAL A 151 -15.64 -3.89 -0.71
N LYS A 152 -16.09 -5.14 -0.53
CA LYS A 152 -17.50 -5.51 -0.66
C LYS A 152 -18.38 -4.84 0.40
N GLU A 153 -17.95 -4.86 1.67
CA GLU A 153 -18.65 -4.16 2.77
C GLU A 153 -18.79 -2.65 2.53
N MET A 154 -17.82 -2.06 1.81
CA MET A 154 -17.81 -0.64 1.44
C MET A 154 -18.69 -0.32 0.23
N GLY A 155 -19.32 -1.31 -0.40
CA GLY A 155 -20.23 -1.16 -1.54
C GLY A 155 -19.53 -1.23 -2.91
N PHE A 156 -18.36 -1.86 -2.99
CA PHE A 156 -17.69 -2.11 -4.27
C PHE A 156 -18.33 -3.31 -4.98
N ASN A 157 -18.94 -3.06 -6.13
CA ASN A 157 -19.79 -4.02 -6.84
C ASN A 157 -19.11 -4.72 -8.03
N ALA A 158 -17.79 -4.58 -8.19
CA ALA A 158 -17.07 -5.24 -9.27
C ALA A 158 -16.79 -6.72 -8.97
N LYS A 159 -16.46 -7.51 -10.00
CA LYS A 159 -16.03 -8.89 -9.83
C LYS A 159 -14.64 -8.91 -9.18
N VAL A 160 -14.57 -9.42 -7.95
CA VAL A 160 -13.33 -9.59 -7.19
C VAL A 160 -13.05 -11.08 -7.03
N VAL A 161 -11.83 -11.51 -7.36
CA VAL A 161 -11.32 -12.87 -7.14
C VAL A 161 -10.22 -12.84 -6.09
N TYR A 162 -10.17 -13.87 -5.25
CA TYR A 162 -9.10 -14.04 -4.27
C TYR A 162 -7.92 -14.77 -4.92
N LEU A 163 -6.74 -14.16 -4.90
CA LEU A 163 -5.48 -14.78 -5.31
C LEU A 163 -4.37 -14.23 -4.40
N PRO A 164 -3.91 -14.99 -3.40
CA PRO A 164 -2.89 -14.52 -2.46
C PRO A 164 -1.55 -14.31 -3.14
N ASN A 165 -0.72 -13.45 -2.56
CA ASN A 165 0.68 -13.38 -2.95
C ASN A 165 1.36 -14.71 -2.64
N PHE A 166 2.21 -15.17 -3.54
CA PHE A 166 2.96 -16.41 -3.42
C PHE A 166 4.44 -16.14 -3.13
N VAL A 167 5.10 -17.15 -2.57
CA VAL A 167 6.55 -17.18 -2.35
C VAL A 167 7.13 -18.37 -3.07
N ASP A 168 8.37 -18.23 -3.54
CA ASP A 168 9.15 -19.33 -4.09
C ASP A 168 9.65 -20.19 -2.93
N ILE A 169 9.01 -21.35 -2.73
CA ILE A 169 9.27 -22.26 -1.62
C ILE A 169 10.67 -22.88 -1.67
N GLU A 170 11.28 -23.00 -2.85
CA GLU A 170 12.62 -23.58 -3.00
C GLU A 170 13.70 -22.69 -2.37
N ARG A 171 13.43 -21.38 -2.27
CA ARG A 171 14.33 -20.40 -1.64
C ARG A 171 14.35 -20.48 -0.11
N TYR A 172 13.43 -21.24 0.50
CA TYR A 172 13.24 -21.31 1.95
C TYR A 172 13.25 -22.77 2.41
N LYS A 173 14.36 -23.19 3.02
CA LYS A 173 14.46 -24.49 3.67
C LYS A 173 14.21 -24.34 5.18
N PRO A 174 13.38 -25.21 5.79
CA PRO A 174 13.23 -25.23 7.24
C PRO A 174 14.57 -25.39 7.95
N TYR A 175 14.73 -24.74 9.09
CA TYR A 175 15.88 -24.86 9.96
C TYR A 175 15.40 -24.93 11.41
N TYR A 176 15.84 -25.98 12.12
CA TYR A 176 15.36 -26.27 13.48
C TYR A 176 16.41 -26.02 14.56
N GLY A 177 17.57 -25.46 14.21
CA GLY A 177 18.70 -25.25 15.11
C GLY A 177 18.84 -23.81 15.60
N TRP A 178 17.75 -23.17 16.04
CA TRP A 178 17.82 -21.83 16.63
C TRP A 178 18.79 -21.84 17.82
N LYS A 179 19.51 -20.74 18.02
CA LYS A 179 20.65 -20.67 18.96
C LYS A 179 20.49 -19.62 20.04
N GLU A 180 19.58 -18.68 19.83
CA GLU A 180 19.38 -17.53 20.69
C GLU A 180 18.00 -17.61 21.34
N GLU A 181 17.91 -17.29 22.63
CA GLU A 181 16.64 -17.02 23.31
C GLU A 181 16.12 -15.63 22.86
N SER A 182 15.82 -15.51 21.57
CA SER A 182 15.39 -14.29 20.92
C SER A 182 14.16 -14.47 20.03
N ILE A 183 13.35 -13.42 19.97
CA ILE A 183 12.27 -13.22 19.01
C ILE A 183 12.75 -12.21 17.98
N ILE A 184 12.32 -12.35 16.73
CA ILE A 184 12.67 -11.43 15.66
C ILE A 184 11.43 -10.76 15.06
N TYR A 185 11.58 -9.48 14.74
CA TYR A 185 10.70 -8.75 13.85
C TYR A 185 11.49 -8.37 12.59
N THR A 186 10.89 -8.54 11.42
CA THR A 186 11.43 -8.00 10.17
C THR A 186 10.35 -7.27 9.38
N GLY A 187 10.60 -6.01 9.03
CA GLY A 187 9.69 -5.20 8.22
C GLY A 187 9.95 -3.71 8.32
N ARG A 188 9.17 -2.91 7.58
CA ARG A 188 9.22 -1.46 7.69
C ARG A 188 8.90 -1.02 9.13
N LEU A 189 9.63 -0.06 9.67
CA LEU A 189 9.31 0.53 10.98
C LEU A 189 8.28 1.63 10.78
N SER A 190 7.01 1.25 10.78
CA SER A 190 5.87 2.15 10.58
C SER A 190 4.74 1.91 11.60
N PRO A 191 3.88 2.90 11.89
CA PRO A 191 2.86 2.78 12.94
C PRO A 191 1.94 1.56 12.79
N GLU A 192 1.55 1.24 11.57
CA GLU A 192 0.67 0.12 11.23
C GLU A 192 1.30 -1.26 11.44
N LYS A 193 2.57 -1.33 11.82
CA LYS A 193 3.27 -2.59 12.09
C LYS A 193 3.27 -3.02 13.55
N GLY A 194 2.58 -2.28 14.43
CA GLY A 194 2.33 -2.70 15.81
C GLY A 194 3.57 -2.77 16.71
N LEU A 195 4.69 -2.16 16.31
CA LEU A 195 5.98 -2.26 17.02
C LEU A 195 5.94 -1.70 18.44
N VAL A 196 5.11 -0.68 18.69
CA VAL A 196 4.92 -0.14 20.05
C VAL A 196 4.29 -1.20 20.96
N THR A 197 3.31 -1.95 20.44
CA THR A 197 2.66 -3.05 21.17
C THR A 197 3.65 -4.17 21.45
N LEU A 198 4.47 -4.54 20.48
CA LEU A 198 5.50 -5.58 20.64
C LEU A 198 6.56 -5.21 21.68
N ILE A 199 7.07 -3.97 21.63
CA ILE A 199 8.03 -3.47 22.62
C ILE A 199 7.40 -3.36 24.01
N ASN A 200 6.11 -3.05 24.13
CA ASN A 200 5.44 -3.07 25.43
C ASN A 200 5.33 -4.50 25.98
N ALA A 201 4.99 -5.48 25.13
CA ALA A 201 4.84 -6.87 25.55
C ALA A 201 6.17 -7.51 25.97
N ILE A 202 7.29 -7.20 25.30
CA ILE A 202 8.59 -7.83 25.60
C ILE A 202 9.16 -7.42 26.96
N LYS A 203 8.71 -6.30 27.55
CA LYS A 203 9.17 -5.87 28.88
C LYS A 203 8.88 -6.87 29.98
N GLU A 204 7.80 -7.64 29.83
CA GLU A 204 7.32 -8.58 30.83
C GLU A 204 7.88 -9.99 30.62
N VAL A 205 8.78 -10.17 29.65
CA VAL A 205 9.29 -11.47 29.22
C VAL A 205 10.81 -11.48 29.23
N ASN A 206 11.41 -12.50 29.81
CA ASN A 206 12.87 -12.68 29.84
C ASN A 206 13.41 -13.27 28.51
N ILE A 207 13.08 -12.64 27.38
CA ILE A 207 13.51 -13.01 26.02
C ILE A 207 13.97 -11.75 25.29
N SER A 208 14.99 -11.86 24.44
CA SER A 208 15.48 -10.73 23.63
C SER A 208 14.61 -10.51 22.39
N LEU A 209 14.36 -9.26 22.01
CA LEU A 209 13.69 -8.89 20.76
C LEU A 209 14.68 -8.24 19.78
N ASN A 210 14.92 -8.90 18.66
CA ASN A 210 15.72 -8.40 17.54
C ASN A 210 14.81 -7.74 16.49
N ILE A 211 14.98 -6.43 16.26
CA ILE A 211 14.22 -5.65 15.27
C ILE A 211 15.10 -5.39 14.05
N ILE A 212 14.73 -5.97 12.91
CA ILE A 212 15.32 -5.70 11.60
C ILE A 212 14.37 -4.84 10.77
N GLY A 213 14.86 -3.70 10.32
CA GLY A 213 14.10 -2.82 9.45
C GLY A 213 14.54 -1.37 9.51
N ASP A 214 13.88 -0.58 8.69
CA ASP A 214 13.99 0.87 8.71
C ASP A 214 12.61 1.49 8.46
N GLY A 215 12.42 2.75 8.86
CA GLY A 215 11.19 3.45 8.61
C GLY A 215 10.96 4.68 9.48
N PRO A 216 9.85 5.41 9.20
CA PRO A 216 9.59 6.73 9.75
C PRO A 216 9.50 6.79 11.28
N ILE A 217 9.24 5.67 11.97
CA ILE A 217 9.15 5.66 13.44
C ILE A 217 10.39 5.09 14.13
N LYS A 218 11.48 4.78 13.41
CA LYS A 218 12.70 4.18 13.98
C LYS A 218 13.20 4.93 15.22
N GLU A 219 13.50 6.21 15.07
CA GLU A 219 14.00 7.07 16.16
C GLU A 219 13.04 7.12 17.35
N LYS A 220 11.72 7.16 17.09
CA LYS A 220 10.70 7.12 18.13
C LYS A 220 10.74 5.81 18.94
N LEU A 221 11.02 4.68 18.29
CA LEU A 221 11.11 3.38 18.95
C LEU A 221 12.40 3.27 19.77
N ILE A 222 13.53 3.75 19.24
CA ILE A 222 14.82 3.80 19.95
C ILE A 222 14.69 4.65 21.22
N ASN A 223 14.20 5.89 21.08
CA ASN A 223 13.99 6.77 22.23
C ASN A 223 13.05 6.16 23.29
N LYS A 224 12.03 5.40 22.86
CA LYS A 224 11.13 4.70 23.79
C LYS A 224 11.89 3.63 24.59
N VAL A 225 12.69 2.81 23.92
CA VAL A 225 13.51 1.75 24.55
C VAL A 225 14.50 2.35 25.55
N GLU A 226 15.17 3.43 25.18
CA GLU A 226 16.13 4.13 26.05
C GLU A 226 15.46 4.80 27.25
N ASN A 227 14.39 5.58 27.04
CA ASN A 227 13.69 6.29 28.11
C ASN A 227 13.04 5.35 29.13
N GLU A 228 12.54 4.21 28.67
CA GLU A 228 11.91 3.21 29.52
C GLU A 228 12.90 2.15 30.02
N LYS A 229 14.21 2.33 29.73
CA LYS A 229 15.32 1.45 30.15
C LYS A 229 15.07 -0.03 29.81
N ILE A 230 14.52 -0.28 28.63
CA ILE A 230 14.25 -1.64 28.14
C ILE A 230 15.56 -2.23 27.63
N THR A 231 16.07 -3.27 28.30
CA THR A 231 17.40 -3.84 28.02
C THR A 231 17.39 -5.02 27.05
N ASN A 232 16.22 -5.59 26.78
CA ASN A 232 16.05 -6.79 25.96
C ASN A 232 15.53 -6.48 24.55
N VAL A 233 15.81 -5.30 23.99
CA VAL A 233 15.43 -4.91 22.62
C VAL A 233 16.66 -4.44 21.85
N ASN A 234 16.95 -5.09 20.71
CA ASN A 234 18.09 -4.80 19.85
C ASN A 234 17.62 -4.34 18.47
N PHE A 235 18.08 -3.17 18.03
CA PHE A 235 17.87 -2.70 16.66
C PHE A 235 19.05 -3.12 15.78
N LEU A 236 18.82 -4.06 14.87
CA LEU A 236 19.86 -4.63 14.01
C LEU A 236 19.99 -3.91 12.64
N GLY A 237 19.24 -2.81 12.46
CA GLY A 237 19.20 -2.07 11.20
C GLY A 237 18.49 -2.82 10.07
N TYR A 238 18.66 -2.36 8.83
CA TYR A 238 18.07 -2.99 7.66
C TYR A 238 18.97 -4.12 7.14
N LYS A 239 18.43 -5.35 7.08
CA LYS A 239 19.10 -6.54 6.52
C LYS A 239 18.29 -7.13 5.37
N LYS A 240 18.96 -7.77 4.41
CA LYS A 240 18.32 -8.40 3.24
C LYS A 240 19.03 -9.69 2.82
N GLY A 241 18.36 -10.51 2.00
CA GLY A 241 18.96 -11.72 1.43
C GLY A 241 19.37 -12.74 2.49
N GLU A 242 20.55 -13.34 2.34
CA GLU A 242 21.06 -14.37 3.25
C GLU A 242 21.33 -13.86 4.66
N GLU A 243 21.71 -12.59 4.82
CA GLU A 243 21.93 -11.98 6.14
C GLU A 243 20.62 -12.00 6.95
N LEU A 244 19.52 -11.53 6.36
CA LEU A 244 18.20 -11.57 6.99
C LEU A 244 17.76 -13.01 7.29
N LYS A 245 17.94 -13.93 6.34
CA LYS A 245 17.61 -15.35 6.55
C LYS A 245 18.40 -15.94 7.72
N ASN A 246 19.66 -15.58 7.87
CA ASN A 246 20.50 -16.08 8.96
C ASN A 246 20.05 -15.55 10.32
N GLU A 247 19.63 -14.28 10.43
CA GLU A 247 19.04 -13.79 11.69
C GLU A 247 17.71 -14.45 12.03
N ILE A 248 16.86 -14.67 11.03
CA ILE A 248 15.60 -15.40 11.23
C ILE A 248 15.87 -16.82 11.73
N LYS A 249 16.86 -17.53 11.17
CA LYS A 249 17.24 -18.89 11.57
C LYS A 249 17.75 -19.00 13.01
N LYS A 250 18.36 -17.94 13.56
CA LYS A 250 18.89 -17.93 14.94
C LYS A 250 17.81 -17.74 15.99
N SER A 251 16.68 -17.13 15.61
CA SER A 251 15.60 -16.71 16.50
C SER A 251 14.55 -17.81 16.70
N MET A 252 13.92 -17.85 17.88
CA MET A 252 12.87 -18.82 18.23
C MET A 252 11.58 -18.58 17.44
N PHE A 253 11.18 -17.31 17.30
CA PHE A 253 9.93 -16.91 16.66
C PHE A 253 10.09 -15.66 15.82
N LEU A 254 9.39 -15.62 14.67
CA LEU A 254 9.14 -14.39 13.92
C LEU A 254 7.78 -13.82 14.34
N VAL A 255 7.75 -12.57 14.80
CA VAL A 255 6.52 -11.89 15.23
C VAL A 255 6.18 -10.73 14.30
N LEU A 256 4.93 -10.70 13.83
CA LEU A 256 4.38 -9.66 12.95
C LEU A 256 3.05 -9.15 13.54
N PRO A 257 3.07 -8.13 14.41
CA PRO A 257 1.93 -7.71 15.23
C PRO A 257 1.05 -6.65 14.53
N SER A 258 0.91 -6.76 13.21
CA SER A 258 0.23 -5.80 12.34
C SER A 258 -1.26 -6.06 12.16
#